data_AF-A0A3D0J019-F1
#
_entry.id   AF-A0A3D0J019-F1
#
_cell.length_a   1.000
_cell.length_b   1.000
_cell.length_c   1.000
_cell.angle_alpha   90.00
_cell.angle_beta   90.00
_cell.angle_gamma   90.00
#
_symmetry.space_group_name_H-M   'P 1'
#
loop_
_entity.id
_entity.type
_entity.pdbx_description
1 polymer ?
#
loop_
_entity_poly.entity_id
_entity_poly.type
_entity_poly.pdbx_seq_one_letter_code
_entity_poly.pdbx_strand_id
1 'polypeptide(L)'
;KYDGTKKDPAAFELWVGIIESSNASNEMKAKSMLAFGQTLETLATKKLTSPQLEQGVGKPPLDPLDLAVSYYQKIDLYYDNLPELSGQGLLRAAKIRRAQQKNDDARKLLTTLVSKYPNSSVTTEATELLQSLPAASAPAP
;
A
#
# COMPACT_ATOMS: atom_id res chain seq x y z
N LYS A 1 8.37 -38.32 11.78
CA LYS A 1 6.99 -38.25 11.26
C LYS A 1 6.64 -36.77 11.21
N TYR A 2 6.67 -36.17 10.03
CA TYR A 2 6.28 -34.78 9.86
C TYR A 2 4.75 -34.75 9.89
N ASP A 3 4.20 -34.15 10.93
CA ASP A 3 2.76 -34.00 11.12
C ASP A 3 2.24 -32.95 10.11
N GLY A 4 1.53 -33.43 9.09
CA GLY A 4 1.02 -32.65 7.96
C GLY A 4 -0.18 -31.75 8.29
N THR A 5 -0.21 -31.17 9.49
CA THR A 5 -1.36 -30.39 9.98
C THR A 5 -0.97 -29.01 10.52
N LYS A 6 0.15 -28.45 10.07
CA LYS A 6 0.36 -27.00 10.14
C LYS A 6 -0.06 -26.44 8.80
N LYS A 7 -1.30 -25.96 8.70
CA LYS A 7 -1.61 -24.94 7.68
C LYS A 7 -0.54 -23.87 7.87
N ASP A 8 0.37 -23.72 6.92
CA ASP A 8 1.20 -22.52 6.86
C ASP A 8 0.22 -21.36 6.97
N PRO A 9 0.31 -20.53 8.03
CA PRO A 9 -0.61 -19.41 8.18
C PRO A 9 -0.51 -18.62 6.89
N ALA A 10 -1.66 -18.37 6.26
CA ALA A 10 -1.67 -17.61 5.02
C ALA A 10 -0.91 -16.30 5.29
N ALA A 11 -0.18 -15.76 4.31
CA ALA A 11 0.59 -14.53 4.49
C ALA A 11 -0.22 -13.39 5.14
N PHE A 12 -1.55 -13.41 4.93
CA PHE A 12 -2.52 -12.56 5.61
C PHE A 12 -2.61 -12.78 7.14
N GLU A 13 -2.72 -14.00 7.63
CA GLU A 13 -2.81 -14.31 9.07
C GLU A 13 -1.52 -13.95 9.80
N LEU A 14 -0.36 -14.18 9.17
CA LEU A 14 0.93 -13.72 9.70
C LEU A 14 0.98 -12.19 9.79
N TRP A 15 0.50 -11.52 8.75
CA TRP A 15 0.45 -10.06 8.72
C TRP A 15 -0.47 -9.49 9.80
N VAL A 16 -1.72 -10.00 9.90
CA VAL A 16 -2.69 -9.60 10.93
C VAL A 16 -2.10 -9.80 12.32
N GLY A 17 -1.50 -10.97 12.58
CA GLY A 17 -0.85 -11.25 13.86
C GLY A 17 0.24 -10.23 14.22
N ILE A 18 0.98 -9.70 13.25
CA ILE A 18 2.02 -8.69 13.51
C ILE A 18 1.40 -7.31 13.80
N ILE A 19 0.41 -6.86 13.01
CA ILE A 19 -0.18 -5.53 13.21
C ILE A 19 -1.03 -5.45 14.49
N GLU A 20 -1.68 -6.54 14.87
CA GLU A 20 -2.48 -6.65 16.10
C GLU A 20 -1.61 -6.94 17.33
N SER A 21 -0.39 -7.44 17.15
CA SER A 21 0.52 -7.70 18.26
C SER A 21 0.86 -6.43 19.02
N SER A 22 0.62 -6.43 20.32
CA SER A 22 1.05 -5.40 21.26
C SER A 22 2.57 -5.41 21.50
N ASN A 23 3.26 -6.49 21.13
CA ASN A 23 4.72 -6.62 21.25
C ASN A 23 5.48 -6.20 19.98
N ALA A 24 4.78 -5.98 18.85
CA ALA A 24 5.42 -5.57 17.62
C ALA A 24 5.70 -4.07 17.60
N SER A 25 6.94 -3.68 17.34
CA SER A 25 7.34 -2.28 17.16
C SER A 25 6.58 -1.65 15.99
N ASN A 26 6.34 -0.33 16.06
CA ASN A 26 5.72 0.43 14.97
C ASN A 26 6.40 0.17 13.61
N GLU A 27 7.73 0.03 13.60
CA GLU A 27 8.49 -0.33 12.40
C GLU A 27 8.13 -1.71 11.85
N MET A 28 7.97 -2.70 12.72
CA MET A 28 7.58 -4.06 12.31
C MET A 28 6.17 -4.03 11.70
N LYS A 29 5.24 -3.32 12.34
CA LYS A 29 3.87 -3.19 11.85
C LYS A 29 3.80 -2.45 10.51
N ALA A 30 4.56 -1.37 10.35
CA ALA A 30 4.67 -0.62 9.11
C ALA A 30 5.28 -1.47 7.99
N LYS A 31 6.39 -2.18 8.26
CA LYS A 31 7.02 -3.13 7.32
C LYS A 31 6.05 -4.23 6.89
N SER A 32 5.29 -4.76 7.84
CA SER A 32 4.24 -5.76 7.57
C SER A 32 3.16 -5.19 6.65
N MET A 33 2.63 -4.00 6.94
CA MET A 33 1.66 -3.32 6.05
C MET A 33 2.23 -3.07 4.65
N LEU A 34 3.50 -2.70 4.55
CA LEU A 34 4.18 -2.48 3.27
C LEU A 34 4.29 -3.78 2.47
N ALA A 35 4.77 -4.87 3.10
CA ALA A 35 4.88 -6.18 2.48
C ALA A 35 3.51 -6.75 2.06
N PHE A 36 2.48 -6.45 2.83
CA PHE A 36 1.11 -6.85 2.50
C PHE A 36 0.60 -6.11 1.25
N GLY A 37 0.82 -4.80 1.15
CA GLY A 37 0.53 -4.05 -0.07
C GLY A 37 1.23 -4.61 -1.31
N GLN A 38 2.49 -5.01 -1.18
CA GLN A 38 3.26 -5.62 -2.28
C GLN A 38 2.72 -7.00 -2.68
N THR A 39 2.23 -7.76 -1.70
CA THR A 39 1.57 -9.04 -1.95
C THR A 39 0.29 -8.82 -2.74
N LEU A 40 -0.52 -7.82 -2.38
CA LEU A 40 -1.72 -7.45 -3.12
C LEU A 40 -1.40 -6.99 -4.56
N GLU A 41 -0.36 -6.19 -4.77
CA GLU A 41 0.13 -5.85 -6.13
C GLU A 41 0.47 -7.10 -6.94
N THR A 42 1.10 -8.09 -6.31
CA THR A 42 1.43 -9.38 -6.95
C THR A 42 0.17 -10.17 -7.30
N LEU A 43 -0.82 -10.20 -6.40
CA LEU A 43 -2.11 -10.84 -6.66
C LEU A 43 -2.83 -10.18 -7.83
N ALA A 44 -2.86 -8.84 -7.87
CA ALA A 44 -3.42 -8.07 -8.97
C ALA A 44 -2.74 -8.41 -10.31
N THR A 45 -1.40 -8.40 -10.32
CA THR A 45 -0.59 -8.67 -11.51
C THR A 45 -0.79 -10.10 -12.02
N LYS A 46 -0.88 -11.07 -11.10
CA LYS A 46 -1.12 -12.48 -11.42
C LYS A 46 -2.61 -12.81 -11.64
N LYS A 47 -3.50 -11.82 -11.51
CA LYS A 47 -4.97 -11.98 -11.52
C LYS A 47 -5.45 -13.09 -10.58
N LEU A 48 -4.75 -13.25 -9.45
CA LEU A 48 -5.09 -14.21 -8.42
C LEU A 48 -6.15 -13.59 -7.51
N THR A 49 -7.24 -14.32 -7.31
CA THR A 49 -8.23 -14.00 -6.29
C THR A 49 -7.82 -14.65 -4.98
N SER A 50 -8.02 -13.94 -3.88
CA SER A 50 -7.82 -14.48 -2.53
C SER A 50 -9.13 -14.40 -1.78
N PRO A 51 -9.45 -15.37 -0.89
CA PRO A 51 -10.66 -15.32 -0.08
C PRO A 51 -10.78 -14.03 0.74
N GLN A 52 -9.63 -13.41 1.07
CA GLN A 52 -9.58 -12.12 1.77
C GLN A 52 -10.08 -10.93 0.94
N LEU A 53 -10.14 -11.05 -0.38
CA LEU A 53 -10.70 -10.04 -1.28
C LEU A 53 -12.22 -10.23 -1.44
N GLU A 54 -12.78 -11.35 -1.01
CA GLU A 54 -14.20 -11.63 -1.04
C GLU A 54 -14.89 -10.95 0.15
N GLN A 55 -15.64 -9.88 -0.11
CA GLN A 55 -16.35 -9.11 0.93
C GLN A 55 -17.62 -9.81 1.48
N GLY A 56 -17.81 -11.10 1.20
CA GLY A 56 -19.03 -11.85 1.50
C GLY A 56 -20.07 -11.82 0.36
N VAL A 57 -21.12 -12.62 0.51
CA VAL A 57 -22.16 -12.83 -0.52
C VAL A 57 -22.83 -11.50 -0.88
N GLY A 58 -22.77 -11.13 -2.17
CA GLY A 58 -23.45 -9.96 -2.73
C GLY A 58 -22.64 -8.67 -2.80
N LYS A 59 -21.40 -8.65 -2.32
CA LYS A 59 -20.49 -7.50 -2.49
C LYS A 59 -19.43 -7.79 -3.55
N PRO A 60 -19.11 -6.83 -4.44
CA PRO A 60 -18.05 -7.03 -5.40
C PRO A 60 -16.72 -7.28 -4.68
N PRO A 61 -15.85 -8.16 -5.22
CA PRO A 61 -14.54 -8.38 -4.66
C PRO A 61 -13.76 -7.06 -4.63
N LEU A 62 -13.02 -6.83 -3.56
CA LEU A 62 -12.14 -5.68 -3.48
C LEU A 62 -11.07 -5.77 -4.56
N ASP A 63 -10.84 -4.67 -5.26
CA ASP A 63 -9.68 -4.58 -6.12
C ASP A 63 -8.42 -4.62 -5.22
N PRO A 64 -7.52 -5.60 -5.43
CA PRO A 64 -6.33 -5.76 -4.59
C PRO A 64 -5.43 -4.51 -4.63
N LEU A 65 -5.40 -3.76 -5.74
CA LEU A 65 -4.62 -2.52 -5.85
C LEU A 65 -5.24 -1.40 -5.02
N ASP A 66 -6.57 -1.27 -5.02
CA ASP A 66 -7.26 -0.31 -4.14
C ASP A 66 -7.05 -0.64 -2.66
N LEU A 67 -7.08 -1.93 -2.32
CA LEU A 67 -6.77 -2.38 -0.97
C LEU A 67 -5.31 -2.08 -0.58
N ALA A 68 -4.35 -2.32 -1.49
CA ALA A 68 -2.94 -2.03 -1.28
C ALA A 68 -2.72 -0.53 -1.02
N VAL A 69 -3.33 0.34 -1.83
CA VAL A 69 -3.29 1.79 -1.63
C VAL A 69 -3.80 2.17 -0.24
N SER A 70 -4.92 1.60 0.20
CA SER A 70 -5.48 1.87 1.52
C SER A 70 -4.48 1.52 2.64
N TYR A 71 -3.83 0.35 2.55
CA TYR A 71 -2.82 -0.04 3.53
C TYR A 71 -1.58 0.86 3.51
N TYR A 72 -1.11 1.23 2.33
CA TYR A 72 0.00 2.16 2.21
C TYR A 72 -0.29 3.54 2.80
N GLN A 73 -1.51 4.06 2.61
CA GLN A 73 -1.93 5.32 3.23
C GLN A 73 -2.05 5.20 4.75
N LYS A 74 -2.45 4.03 5.26
CA LYS A 74 -2.44 3.78 6.72
C LYS A 74 -1.03 3.84 7.30
N ILE A 75 0.01 3.48 6.55
CA ILE A 75 1.40 3.62 7.04
C ILE A 75 1.71 5.09 7.32
N ASP A 76 1.38 6.00 6.39
CA ASP A 76 1.50 7.45 6.62
C ASP A 76 0.65 7.93 7.81
N LEU A 77 -0.53 7.35 8.02
CA LEU A 77 -1.48 7.83 9.01
C LEU A 77 -1.17 7.36 10.44
N TYR A 78 -0.62 6.15 10.60
CA TYR A 78 -0.32 5.55 11.91
C TYR A 78 1.17 5.54 12.25
N TYR A 79 2.04 5.67 11.25
CA TYR A 79 3.49 5.54 11.39
C TYR A 79 4.22 6.72 10.71
N ASP A 80 3.66 7.93 10.82
CA ASP A 80 4.28 9.16 10.29
C ASP A 80 5.68 9.41 10.89
N ASN A 81 5.92 8.87 12.08
CA ASN A 81 7.23 8.88 12.75
C ASN A 81 8.31 8.04 12.03
N LEU A 82 7.94 7.29 10.99
CA LEU A 82 8.83 6.45 10.17
C LEU A 82 8.87 6.98 8.73
N PRO A 83 9.62 8.07 8.46
CA PRO A 83 9.61 8.77 7.18
C PRO A 83 10.00 7.87 6.00
N GLU A 84 10.91 6.92 6.21
CA GLU A 84 11.31 5.93 5.21
C GLU A 84 10.15 5.01 4.78
N LEU A 85 9.43 4.44 5.73
CA LEU A 85 8.36 3.47 5.44
C LEU A 85 7.09 4.18 4.98
N SER A 86 6.75 5.29 5.59
CA SER A 86 5.62 6.13 5.19
C SER A 86 5.83 6.73 3.81
N GLY A 87 7.05 7.20 3.52
CA GLY A 87 7.45 7.62 2.18
C GLY A 87 7.32 6.48 1.17
N GLN A 88 7.88 5.30 1.44
CA GLN A 88 7.76 4.15 0.55
C GLN A 88 6.30 3.74 0.30
N GLY A 89 5.47 3.74 1.34
CA GLY A 89 4.03 3.47 1.22
C GLY A 89 3.34 4.46 0.28
N LEU A 90 3.51 5.77 0.52
CA LEU A 90 2.90 6.81 -0.33
C LEU A 90 3.38 6.72 -1.78
N LEU A 91 4.66 6.45 -2.03
CA LEU A 91 5.19 6.30 -3.39
C LEU A 91 4.55 5.10 -4.11
N ARG A 92 4.45 3.95 -3.42
CA ARG A 92 3.80 2.75 -3.96
C ARG A 92 2.33 3.01 -4.25
N ALA A 93 1.60 3.63 -3.32
CA ALA A 93 0.21 4.02 -3.53
C ALA A 93 0.05 4.93 -4.75
N ALA A 94 0.94 5.91 -4.93
CA ALA A 94 0.91 6.81 -6.08
C ALA A 94 1.16 6.08 -7.41
N LYS A 95 2.12 5.15 -7.45
CA LYS A 95 2.38 4.33 -8.64
C LYS A 95 1.16 3.50 -9.04
N ILE A 96 0.48 2.90 -8.07
CA ILE A 96 -0.77 2.18 -8.29
C ILE A 96 -1.84 3.11 -8.88
N ARG A 97 -2.05 4.29 -8.26
CA ARG A 97 -3.04 5.27 -8.74
C ARG A 97 -2.73 5.73 -10.16
N ARG A 98 -1.46 5.97 -10.48
CA ARG A 98 -1.01 6.27 -11.85
C ARG A 98 -1.33 5.13 -12.81
N ALA A 99 -1.05 3.88 -12.44
CA ALA A 99 -1.39 2.72 -13.26
C ALA A 99 -2.91 2.59 -13.51
N GLN A 100 -3.72 2.97 -12.52
CA GLN A 100 -5.18 3.06 -12.62
C GLN A 100 -5.69 4.31 -13.37
N GLN A 101 -4.81 5.11 -14.01
CA GLN A 101 -5.14 6.40 -14.64
C GLN A 101 -5.70 7.47 -13.68
N LYS A 102 -5.65 7.24 -12.36
CA LYS A 102 -6.05 8.18 -11.30
C LYS A 102 -4.90 9.15 -11.01
N ASN A 103 -4.53 9.95 -12.01
CA ASN A 103 -3.36 10.84 -11.93
C ASN A 103 -3.51 11.94 -10.86
N ASP A 104 -4.72 12.43 -10.60
CA ASP A 104 -4.98 13.43 -9.56
C ASP A 104 -4.74 12.86 -8.15
N ASP A 105 -5.18 11.64 -7.88
CA ASP A 105 -4.87 10.93 -6.62
C ASP A 105 -3.38 10.65 -6.50
N ALA A 106 -2.74 10.17 -7.57
CA ALA A 106 -1.30 9.94 -7.59
C ALA A 106 -0.53 11.23 -7.26
N ARG A 107 -0.93 12.36 -7.86
CA ARG A 107 -0.36 13.68 -7.58
C ARG A 107 -0.49 14.05 -6.11
N LYS A 108 -1.70 13.94 -5.54
CA LYS A 108 -1.93 14.26 -4.11
C LYS A 108 -1.04 13.43 -3.18
N LEU A 109 -0.89 12.14 -3.46
CA LEU A 109 -0.05 11.23 -2.67
C LEU A 109 1.43 11.62 -2.75
N LEU A 110 1.93 11.95 -3.95
CA LEU A 110 3.33 12.34 -4.14
C LEU A 110 3.63 13.71 -3.53
N THR A 111 2.72 14.68 -3.67
CA THR A 111 2.86 15.98 -3.00
C THR A 111 2.91 15.80 -1.49
N THR A 112 2.07 14.93 -0.93
CA THR A 112 2.09 14.61 0.51
C THR A 112 3.41 13.99 0.92
N LEU A 113 3.91 13.02 0.14
CA LEU A 113 5.20 12.36 0.40
C LEU A 113 6.34 13.37 0.42
N VAL A 114 6.49 14.19 -0.63
CA VAL A 114 7.60 15.14 -0.76
C VAL A 114 7.51 16.23 0.33
N SER A 115 6.30 16.60 0.75
CA SER A 115 6.10 17.61 1.79
C SER A 115 6.31 17.08 3.20
N LYS A 116 5.78 15.90 3.53
CA LYS A 116 5.89 15.30 4.87
C LYS A 116 7.22 14.59 5.10
N TYR A 117 7.76 13.96 4.07
CA TYR A 117 8.93 13.08 4.16
C TYR A 117 10.07 13.52 3.24
N PRO A 118 10.51 14.80 3.26
CA PRO A 118 11.52 15.31 2.33
C PRO A 118 12.89 14.62 2.48
N ASN A 119 13.16 14.01 3.63
CA ASN A 119 14.40 13.28 3.91
C ASN A 119 14.30 11.76 3.62
N SER A 120 13.17 11.27 3.11
CA SER A 120 13.06 9.87 2.73
C SER A 120 13.88 9.58 1.46
N SER A 121 14.44 8.37 1.37
CA SER A 121 15.18 7.90 0.20
C SER A 121 14.34 7.91 -1.08
N VAL A 122 13.01 7.83 -0.96
CA VAL A 122 12.09 7.80 -2.10
C VAL A 122 11.60 9.18 -2.56
N THR A 123 12.02 10.25 -1.91
CA THR A 123 11.57 11.63 -2.21
C THR A 123 11.94 12.06 -3.63
N THR A 124 13.16 11.75 -4.07
CA THR A 124 13.63 12.04 -5.42
C THR A 124 12.73 11.36 -6.45
N GLU A 125 12.53 10.06 -6.29
CA GLU A 125 11.68 9.27 -7.20
C GLU A 125 10.21 9.76 -7.18
N ALA A 126 9.70 10.16 -6.01
CA ALA A 126 8.37 10.71 -5.90
C ALA A 126 8.21 12.05 -6.64
N THR A 127 9.25 12.88 -6.60
CA THR A 127 9.28 14.17 -7.30
C THR A 127 9.36 13.96 -8.82
N GLU A 128 10.21 13.05 -9.28
CA GLU A 128 10.30 12.66 -10.69
C GLU A 128 8.98 12.09 -11.19
N LEU A 129 8.36 11.20 -10.40
CA LEU A 129 7.06 10.63 -10.73
C LEU A 129 6.00 11.73 -10.83
N LEU A 130 5.97 12.67 -9.89
CA LEU A 130 5.04 13.80 -9.85
C LEU A 130 5.17 14.70 -11.08
N GLN A 131 6.40 14.96 -11.52
CA GLN A 131 6.70 15.72 -12.74
C GLN A 131 6.31 14.96 -14.02
N SER A 132 6.40 13.63 -13.99
CA SER A 132 6.00 12.77 -15.12
C SER A 132 4.47 12.60 -15.24
N LEU A 133 3.70 12.96 -14.21
CA LEU A 133 2.24 12.88 -14.28
C LEU A 133 1.69 13.93 -15.24
N PRO A 134 0.69 13.59 -16.06
CA PRO A 134 0.04 14.55 -16.94
C PRO A 134 -0.49 15.75 -16.15
N ALA A 135 -0.53 16.93 -16.77
CA ALA A 135 -1.10 18.13 -16.16
C ALA A 135 -2.46 17.80 -15.52
N ALA A 136 -2.74 18.34 -14.33
CA ALA A 136 -4.04 18.16 -13.71
C ALA A 136 -5.08 18.52 -14.75
N SER A 137 -6.06 17.63 -14.98
CA SER A 137 -7.17 17.99 -15.85
C SER A 137 -7.79 19.21 -15.19
N ALA A 138 -7.59 20.38 -15.79
CA ALA A 138 -8.12 21.61 -15.24
C ALA A 138 -9.61 21.40 -15.00
N PRO A 139 -10.18 21.83 -13.86
CA PRO A 139 -11.62 21.87 -13.75
C PRO A 139 -12.11 22.70 -14.94
N ALA A 140 -12.91 22.08 -15.80
CA ALA A 140 -13.54 22.80 -16.90
C ALA A 140 -14.32 23.98 -16.28
N PRO A 141 -14.19 25.20 -16.85
CA PRO A 141 -14.85 26.39 -16.33
C PRO A 141 -16.38 26.28 -16.34
#